data_AF-A0A1A7WCL0-F1
#
_entry.id   AF-A0A1A7WCL0-F1
#
_cell.length_a   1.000
_cell.length_b   1.000
_cell.length_c   1.000
_cell.angle_alpha   90.00
_cell.angle_beta   90.00
_cell.angle_gamma   90.00
#
_symmetry.space_group_name_H-M   'P 1'
#
loop_
_entity.id
_entity.type
_entity.pdbx_description
1 polymer ?
#
loop_
_entity_poly.entity_id
_entity_poly.type
_entity_poly.pdbx_seq_one_letter_code
_entity_poly.pdbx_strand_id
1 'polypeptide(L)'
;TNGFAFSDEKLYSQGVFKDKKTMLSFTTGSLESMFSPTGINGDMNVTLWPIQNGILHYCGFQVLAPQIFWAPALAAAADRKGMLEVWRTRLQGLLEENPLSFIPLDCFDQKTFQLKPDVHEKHASKEFGLTVGIHLNKPLPPHSQMKAGC
;
A
#
# COMPACT_ATOMS: atom_id res chain seq x y z
N THR A 1 20.84 8.67 -0.73
CA THR A 1 19.63 8.37 0.07
C THR A 1 19.96 7.57 1.32
N ASN A 2 20.90 6.62 1.28
CA ASN A 2 21.45 5.99 2.48
C ASN A 2 22.01 7.06 3.45
N GLY A 3 21.72 6.93 4.75
CA GLY A 3 22.06 7.86 5.81
C GLY A 3 21.09 9.04 5.96
N PHE A 4 20.27 9.34 4.94
CA PHE A 4 19.27 10.41 4.97
C PHE A 4 17.83 9.87 5.03
N ALA A 5 17.47 8.94 4.14
CA ALA A 5 16.12 8.40 4.02
C ALA A 5 15.97 6.99 4.61
N PHE A 6 17.04 6.19 4.59
CA PHE A 6 17.11 4.85 5.19
C PHE A 6 18.54 4.55 5.63
N SER A 7 18.70 3.56 6.51
CA SER A 7 19.98 2.93 6.84
C SER A 7 19.75 1.46 7.20
N ASP A 8 20.80 0.65 7.27
CA ASP A 8 20.70 -0.78 7.60
C ASP A 8 20.02 -1.03 8.97
N GLU A 9 20.11 -0.06 9.88
CA GLU A 9 19.50 -0.07 11.21
C GLU A 9 18.08 0.53 11.24
N LYS A 10 17.71 1.33 10.23
CA LYS A 10 16.46 2.11 10.18
C LYS A 10 15.68 1.78 8.92
N LEU A 11 14.99 0.65 8.98
CA LEU A 11 14.19 0.09 7.89
C LEU A 11 12.72 0.02 8.29
N TYR A 12 11.83 0.10 7.30
CA TYR A 12 10.39 -0.12 7.48
C TYR A 12 9.81 0.71 8.62
N SER A 13 9.02 0.11 9.54
CA SER A 13 8.43 0.83 10.68
C SER A 13 9.42 1.54 11.61
N GLN A 14 10.73 1.24 11.52
CA GLN A 14 11.79 1.91 12.27
C GLN A 14 12.58 2.93 11.41
N GLY A 15 12.15 3.17 10.17
CA GLY A 15 12.79 4.07 9.21
C GLY A 15 12.79 5.54 9.63
N VAL A 16 13.58 6.34 8.92
CA VAL A 16 13.81 7.77 9.24
C VAL A 16 12.51 8.59 9.19
N PHE A 17 11.55 8.20 8.35
CA PHE A 17 10.29 8.92 8.15
C PHE A 17 9.09 8.34 8.89
N LYS A 18 9.30 7.53 9.95
CA LYS A 18 8.25 6.91 10.77
C LYS A 18 7.14 7.84 11.28
N ASP A 19 7.47 9.11 11.50
CA ASP A 19 6.53 10.13 11.99
C ASP A 19 5.90 10.96 10.86
N LYS A 20 6.09 10.55 9.59
CA LYS A 20 5.55 11.23 8.41
C LYS A 20 4.55 10.34 7.70
N LYS A 21 3.44 10.95 7.26
CA LYS A 21 2.47 10.34 6.35
C LYS A 21 2.83 10.65 4.91
N THR A 22 2.58 9.69 4.02
CA THR A 22 2.71 9.85 2.57
C THR A 22 1.54 9.20 1.86
N MET A 23 1.25 9.66 0.64
CA MET A 23 0.17 9.10 -0.17
C MET A 23 0.52 9.22 -1.65
N LEU A 24 0.18 8.20 -2.43
CA LEU A 24 0.21 8.26 -3.89
C LEU A 24 -1.10 8.89 -4.39
N SER A 25 -1.00 9.92 -5.23
CA SER A 25 -2.14 10.49 -5.95
C SER A 25 -1.85 10.47 -7.45
N PHE A 26 -2.59 9.67 -8.21
CA PHE A 26 -2.33 9.50 -9.63
C PHE A 26 -3.60 9.21 -10.43
N THR A 27 -3.46 9.30 -11.74
CA THR A 27 -4.52 9.00 -12.71
C THR A 27 -4.07 7.87 -13.63
N THR A 28 -5.00 7.04 -14.09
CA THR A 28 -4.72 6.02 -15.11
C THR A 28 -5.33 6.39 -16.45
N GLY A 29 -4.80 5.81 -17.54
CA GLY A 29 -5.49 5.81 -18.83
C GLY A 29 -6.61 4.76 -18.92
N SER A 30 -6.53 3.70 -18.11
CA SER A 30 -7.44 2.55 -18.15
C SER A 30 -8.53 2.61 -17.10
N LEU A 31 -9.65 1.93 -17.36
CA LEU A 31 -10.76 1.75 -16.42
C LEU A 31 -10.31 0.94 -15.19
N GLU A 32 -10.97 1.15 -14.06
CA GLU A 32 -10.74 0.39 -12.81
C GLU A 32 -10.87 -1.11 -13.01
N SER A 33 -11.86 -1.55 -13.79
CA SER A 33 -12.12 -2.98 -14.06
C SER A 33 -10.96 -3.69 -14.76
N MET A 34 -10.10 -2.95 -15.47
CA MET A 34 -8.91 -3.51 -16.12
C MET A 34 -7.80 -3.85 -15.12
N PHE A 35 -7.88 -3.33 -13.90
CA PHE A 35 -6.93 -3.58 -12.80
C PHE A 35 -7.50 -4.48 -11.69
N SER A 36 -8.51 -5.29 -12.01
CA SER A 36 -9.01 -6.34 -11.12
C SER A 36 -8.15 -7.61 -11.21
N PRO A 37 -8.35 -8.60 -10.32
CA PRO A 37 -7.66 -9.90 -10.41
C PRO A 37 -7.87 -10.65 -11.74
N THR A 38 -8.91 -10.30 -12.51
CA THR A 38 -9.19 -10.88 -13.85
C THR A 38 -9.03 -9.85 -14.98
N GLY A 39 -8.60 -8.64 -14.65
CA GLY A 39 -8.39 -7.55 -15.60
C GLY A 39 -7.07 -7.71 -16.36
N ILE A 40 -7.03 -7.20 -17.59
CA ILE A 40 -5.86 -7.34 -18.47
C ILE A 40 -4.58 -6.68 -17.94
N ASN A 41 -4.71 -5.67 -17.07
CA ASN A 41 -3.56 -5.00 -16.45
C ASN A 41 -3.13 -5.66 -15.13
N GLY A 42 -3.88 -6.66 -14.65
CA GLY A 42 -3.66 -7.33 -13.37
C GLY A 42 -4.10 -6.53 -12.14
N ASP A 43 -4.09 -7.18 -10.98
CA ASP A 43 -4.56 -6.59 -9.72
C ASP A 43 -3.72 -5.36 -9.31
N MET A 44 -4.38 -4.21 -9.13
CA MET A 44 -3.74 -2.95 -8.69
C MET A 44 -2.97 -3.10 -7.37
N ASN A 45 -3.37 -4.02 -6.48
CA ASN A 45 -2.61 -4.25 -5.24
C ASN A 45 -1.17 -4.71 -5.53
N VAL A 46 -0.99 -5.54 -6.57
CA VAL A 46 0.33 -6.02 -7.02
C VAL A 46 1.15 -4.88 -7.62
N THR A 47 0.52 -4.03 -8.44
CA THR A 47 1.18 -2.88 -9.07
C THR A 47 1.71 -1.88 -8.04
N LEU A 48 0.97 -1.65 -6.95
CA LEU A 48 1.32 -0.65 -5.95
C LEU A 48 2.37 -1.13 -4.95
N TRP A 49 2.44 -2.44 -4.68
CA TRP A 49 3.29 -3.00 -3.63
C TRP A 49 4.77 -2.57 -3.70
N PRO A 50 5.47 -2.61 -4.85
CA PRO A 50 6.88 -2.21 -4.91
C PRO A 50 7.12 -0.76 -4.50
N ILE A 51 6.20 0.15 -4.81
CA ILE A 51 6.34 1.57 -4.48
C ILE A 51 5.94 1.81 -3.02
N GLN A 52 4.77 1.31 -2.62
CA GLN A 52 4.26 1.52 -1.27
C GLN A 52 5.12 0.84 -0.21
N ASN A 53 5.45 -0.45 -0.39
CA ASN A 53 6.30 -1.18 0.56
C ASN A 53 7.79 -0.92 0.32
N GLY A 54 8.26 -1.13 -0.92
CA GLY A 54 9.68 -1.18 -1.24
C GLY A 54 10.39 0.18 -1.28
N ILE A 55 9.65 1.28 -1.42
CA ILE A 55 10.22 2.64 -1.45
C ILE A 55 9.75 3.45 -0.25
N LEU A 56 8.42 3.62 -0.11
CA LEU A 56 7.86 4.54 0.87
C LEU A 56 7.92 3.97 2.28
N HIS A 57 7.34 2.79 2.49
CA HIS A 57 7.33 2.15 3.80
C HIS A 57 8.75 1.76 4.23
N TYR A 58 9.60 1.31 3.30
CA TYR A 58 11.02 1.03 3.58
C TYR A 58 11.77 2.21 4.22
N CYS A 59 11.50 3.46 3.77
CA CYS A 59 12.05 4.67 4.38
C CYS A 59 11.35 5.09 5.69
N GLY A 60 10.30 4.36 6.08
CA GLY A 60 9.54 4.54 7.31
C GLY A 60 8.23 5.26 7.19
N PHE A 61 7.81 5.72 6.01
CA PHE A 61 6.54 6.44 5.93
C PHE A 61 5.34 5.60 6.42
N GLN A 62 4.41 6.29 7.07
CA GLN A 62 3.03 5.84 7.22
C GLN A 62 2.32 6.05 5.88
N VAL A 63 2.14 4.98 5.10
CA VAL A 63 1.57 5.07 3.76
C VAL A 63 0.05 5.06 3.84
N LEU A 64 -0.60 6.13 3.38
CA LEU A 64 -2.05 6.23 3.28
C LEU A 64 -2.57 5.50 2.03
N ALA A 65 -3.86 5.16 2.02
CA ALA A 65 -4.53 4.62 0.84
C ALA A 65 -4.33 5.55 -0.37
N PRO A 66 -4.04 5.03 -1.57
CA PRO A 66 -3.79 5.87 -2.74
C PRO A 66 -5.07 6.62 -3.15
N GLN A 67 -4.89 7.81 -3.74
CA GLN A 67 -5.94 8.46 -4.52
C GLN A 67 -5.75 8.07 -5.98
N ILE A 68 -6.69 7.29 -6.53
CA ILE A 68 -6.65 6.87 -7.94
C ILE A 68 -7.87 7.45 -8.65
N PHE A 69 -7.64 8.22 -9.71
CA PHE A 69 -8.70 8.60 -10.64
C PHE A 69 -8.57 7.79 -11.92
N TRP A 70 -9.54 6.91 -12.14
CA TRP A 70 -9.54 5.96 -13.25
C TRP A 70 -10.02 6.61 -14.55
N ALA A 71 -9.19 6.56 -15.59
CA ALA A 71 -9.50 7.04 -16.94
C ALA A 71 -10.20 8.42 -17.02
N PRO A 72 -9.71 9.48 -16.35
CA PRO A 72 -10.36 10.80 -16.38
C PRO A 72 -10.47 11.39 -17.80
N ALA A 73 -9.59 10.97 -18.72
CA ALA A 73 -9.66 11.36 -20.13
C ALA A 73 -10.91 10.83 -20.85
N LEU A 74 -11.49 9.72 -20.38
CA LEU A 74 -12.73 9.14 -20.91
C LEU A 74 -13.98 9.67 -20.19
N ALA A 75 -13.82 10.34 -19.04
CA ALA A 75 -14.91 10.82 -18.22
C ALA A 75 -15.54 12.11 -18.76
N ALA A 76 -16.82 12.37 -18.44
CA ALA A 76 -17.44 13.65 -18.81
C ALA A 76 -16.83 14.81 -18.00
N ALA A 77 -17.03 16.04 -18.47
CA ALA A 77 -16.53 17.22 -17.76
C ALA A 77 -17.12 17.36 -16.34
N ALA A 78 -18.37 16.95 -16.14
CA ALA A 78 -19.01 16.94 -14.82
C ALA A 78 -18.34 15.91 -13.89
N ASP A 79 -18.04 14.71 -14.38
CA ASP A 79 -17.38 13.66 -13.59
C ASP A 79 -15.97 14.09 -13.17
N ARG A 80 -15.21 14.71 -14.07
CA ARG A 80 -13.88 15.26 -13.73
C ARG A 80 -13.96 16.33 -12.65
N LYS A 81 -15.00 17.18 -12.66
CA LYS A 81 -15.24 18.12 -11.55
C LYS A 81 -15.54 17.36 -10.26
N GLY A 82 -16.38 16.33 -10.32
CA GLY A 82 -16.65 15.44 -9.18
C GLY A 82 -15.38 14.81 -8.60
N MET A 83 -14.45 14.34 -9.44
CA MET A 83 -13.15 13.82 -9.01
C MET A 83 -12.34 14.86 -8.22
N LEU A 84 -12.32 16.11 -8.68
CA LEU A 84 -11.65 17.21 -7.97
C LEU A 84 -12.32 17.54 -6.63
N GLU A 85 -13.65 17.48 -6.56
CA GLU A 85 -14.38 17.67 -5.30
C GLU A 85 -14.12 16.55 -4.29
N VAL A 86 -14.09 15.29 -4.76
CA VAL A 86 -13.69 14.14 -3.94
C VAL A 86 -12.28 14.35 -3.38
N TRP A 87 -11.35 14.79 -4.23
CA TRP A 87 -9.98 15.06 -3.80
C TRP A 87 -9.91 16.16 -2.74
N ARG A 88 -10.58 17.30 -2.99
CA ARG A 88 -10.64 18.42 -2.05
C ARG A 88 -11.22 17.99 -0.71
N THR A 89 -12.30 17.22 -0.72
CA THR A 89 -12.97 16.75 0.49
C THR A 89 -12.06 15.84 1.30
N ARG A 90 -11.40 14.88 0.64
CA ARG A 90 -10.47 13.97 1.30
C ARG A 90 -9.32 14.71 1.98
N LEU A 91 -8.74 15.71 1.30
CA LEU A 91 -7.63 16.50 1.83
C LEU A 91 -7.95 17.20 3.15
N GLN A 92 -9.22 17.49 3.45
CA GLN A 92 -9.63 18.17 4.69
C GLN A 92 -9.44 17.30 5.94
N GLY A 93 -9.46 15.96 5.80
CA GLY A 93 -9.30 15.00 6.91
C GLY A 93 -8.16 14.01 6.69
N LEU A 94 -7.21 14.33 5.79
CA LEU A 94 -6.18 13.40 5.35
C LEU A 94 -5.23 12.99 6.50
N LEU A 95 -4.94 13.90 7.42
CA LEU A 95 -3.99 13.65 8.50
C LEU A 95 -4.57 12.73 9.57
N GLU A 96 -5.88 12.57 9.61
CA GLU A 96 -6.64 11.73 10.53
C GLU A 96 -6.87 10.32 9.96
N GLU A 97 -6.63 10.11 8.67
CA GLU A 97 -6.77 8.80 8.04
C GLU A 97 -5.80 7.76 8.64
N ASN A 98 -6.29 6.54 8.81
CA ASN A 98 -5.46 5.39 9.16
C ASN A 98 -4.57 5.01 7.97
N PRO A 99 -3.28 4.72 8.19
CA PRO A 99 -2.41 4.21 7.13
C PRO A 99 -2.78 2.78 6.73
N LEU A 100 -2.26 2.36 5.57
CA LEU A 100 -2.23 0.97 5.14
C LEU A 100 -1.43 0.12 6.14
N SER A 101 -1.84 -1.13 6.27
CA SER A 101 -1.19 -2.09 7.17
C SER A 101 -0.02 -2.79 6.45
N PHE A 102 1.14 -2.80 7.09
CA PHE A 102 2.31 -3.60 6.70
C PHE A 102 2.72 -4.49 7.87
N ILE A 103 3.43 -5.59 7.58
CA ILE A 103 3.91 -6.48 8.64
C ILE A 103 5.05 -5.80 9.41
N PRO A 104 4.95 -5.70 10.75
CA PRO A 104 5.99 -5.11 11.57
C PRO A 104 7.33 -5.83 11.41
N LEU A 105 8.44 -5.08 11.47
CA LEU A 105 9.78 -5.63 11.37
C LEU A 105 10.06 -6.72 12.44
N ASP A 106 9.42 -6.60 13.60
CA ASP A 106 9.55 -7.56 14.71
C ASP A 106 8.98 -8.95 14.39
N CYS A 107 8.21 -9.10 13.31
CA CYS A 107 7.76 -10.39 12.81
C CYS A 107 8.83 -11.15 12.01
N PHE A 108 9.99 -10.53 11.74
CA PHE A 108 11.09 -11.12 10.97
C PHE A 108 12.31 -11.38 11.85
N ASP A 109 13.05 -12.42 11.50
CA ASP A 109 14.35 -12.69 12.10
C ASP A 109 15.40 -11.67 11.62
N GLN A 110 16.13 -11.06 12.55
CA GLN A 110 17.03 -9.93 12.26
C GLN A 110 18.28 -10.32 11.48
N LYS A 111 18.61 -11.62 11.39
CA LYS A 111 19.80 -12.11 10.67
C LYS A 111 19.46 -12.57 9.26
N THR A 112 18.33 -13.27 9.13
CA THR A 112 17.91 -13.90 7.88
C THR A 112 16.87 -13.08 7.11
N PHE A 113 16.25 -12.09 7.76
CA PHE A 113 15.13 -11.29 7.24
C PHE A 113 13.94 -12.14 6.77
N GLN A 114 13.82 -13.38 7.28
CA GLN A 114 12.70 -14.26 7.03
C GLN A 114 11.64 -14.10 8.11
N LEU A 115 10.37 -14.36 7.74
CA LEU A 115 9.26 -14.35 8.69
C LEU A 115 9.51 -15.40 9.79
N LYS A 116 9.30 -15.04 11.05
CA LYS A 116 9.52 -15.96 12.17
C LYS A 116 8.52 -17.13 12.13
N PRO A 117 8.92 -18.35 12.54
CA PRO A 117 8.06 -19.53 12.50
C PRO A 117 6.74 -19.40 13.28
N ASP A 118 6.78 -18.76 14.45
CA ASP A 118 5.60 -18.52 15.30
C ASP A 118 4.56 -17.63 14.60
N VAL A 119 5.01 -16.61 13.85
CA VAL A 119 4.14 -15.77 13.04
C VAL A 119 3.53 -16.57 11.89
N HIS A 120 4.31 -17.46 11.27
CA HIS A 120 3.81 -18.34 10.22
C HIS A 120 2.71 -19.28 10.74
N GLU A 121 2.94 -19.94 11.87
CA GLU A 121 1.98 -20.85 12.53
C GLU A 121 0.69 -20.13 12.92
N LYS A 122 0.79 -18.93 13.51
CA LYS A 122 -0.38 -18.12 13.90
C LYS A 122 -1.29 -17.78 12.72
N HIS A 123 -0.74 -17.70 11.51
CA HIS A 123 -1.49 -17.36 10.30
C HIS A 123 -1.74 -18.56 9.40
N ALA A 124 -1.35 -19.78 9.79
CA ALA A 124 -1.48 -20.97 8.96
C ALA A 124 -2.94 -21.27 8.58
N SER A 125 -3.90 -21.03 9.49
CA SER A 125 -5.33 -21.26 9.25
C SER A 125 -6.06 -20.10 8.57
N LYS A 126 -5.41 -18.95 8.35
CA LYS A 126 -6.02 -17.81 7.66
C LYS A 126 -6.15 -18.10 6.17
N GLU A 127 -7.28 -17.70 5.58
CA GLU A 127 -7.55 -17.86 4.15
C GLU A 127 -6.55 -17.07 3.30
N PHE A 128 -6.37 -15.79 3.62
CA PHE A 128 -5.49 -14.89 2.88
C PHE A 128 -4.07 -14.87 3.43
N GLY A 129 -3.14 -14.47 2.55
CA GLY A 129 -1.78 -14.11 2.92
C GLY A 129 -1.71 -12.86 3.79
N LEU A 130 -0.53 -12.55 4.32
CA LEU A 130 -0.33 -11.42 5.23
C LEU A 130 -0.39 -10.08 4.51
N THR A 131 0.24 -10.00 3.34
CA THR A 131 0.29 -8.83 2.46
C THR A 131 0.42 -9.30 1.02
N VAL A 132 0.47 -8.36 0.07
CA VAL A 132 0.77 -8.66 -1.33
C VAL A 132 2.12 -9.36 -1.50
N GLY A 133 3.20 -8.81 -0.90
CA GLY A 133 4.54 -9.37 -1.05
C GLY A 133 4.85 -10.54 -0.13
N ILE A 134 4.07 -10.73 0.94
CA ILE A 134 4.24 -11.81 1.93
C ILE A 134 2.94 -12.60 1.98
N HIS A 135 2.57 -13.15 0.82
CA HIS A 135 1.29 -13.82 0.65
C HIS A 135 1.31 -15.29 1.11
N LEU A 136 2.48 -15.86 1.46
CA LEU A 136 2.62 -17.21 2.01
C LEU A 136 2.00 -18.32 1.13
N ASN A 137 2.05 -18.16 -0.20
CA ASN A 137 1.38 -19.03 -1.18
C ASN A 137 -0.15 -19.13 -1.02
N LYS A 138 -0.75 -18.15 -0.35
CA LYS A 138 -2.20 -18.00 -0.18
C LYS A 138 -2.74 -16.91 -1.11
N PRO A 139 -4.07 -16.83 -1.31
CA PRO A 139 -4.71 -15.69 -1.95
C PRO A 139 -4.29 -14.36 -1.35
N LEU A 140 -4.18 -13.31 -2.18
CA LEU A 140 -3.81 -11.98 -1.73
C LEU A 140 -4.92 -11.37 -0.86
N PRO A 141 -4.58 -10.69 0.25
CA PRO A 141 -5.58 -9.98 1.04
C PRO A 141 -6.23 -8.88 0.17
N PRO A 142 -7.58 -8.86 0.07
CA PRO A 142 -8.28 -7.99 -0.85
C PRO A 142 -8.07 -6.52 -0.50
N HIS A 143 -7.77 -5.70 -1.51
CA HIS A 143 -7.59 -4.25 -1.37
C HIS A 143 -6.49 -3.81 -0.38
N SER A 144 -5.59 -4.70 0.03
CA SER A 144 -4.57 -4.43 1.05
C SER A 144 -3.62 -3.27 0.75
N GLN A 145 -3.49 -2.85 -0.50
CA GLN A 145 -2.70 -1.69 -0.94
C GLN A 145 -3.56 -0.51 -1.41
N MET A 146 -4.89 -0.67 -1.34
CA MET A 146 -5.88 0.31 -1.80
C MET A 146 -6.76 0.86 -0.67
N LYS A 147 -6.94 0.12 0.43
CA LYS A 147 -7.81 0.51 1.56
C LYS A 147 -7.12 0.23 2.89
N ALA A 148 -7.29 1.14 3.84
CA ALA A 148 -6.82 0.95 5.22
C ALA A 148 -7.79 0.06 6.01
N GLY A 149 -7.26 -0.72 6.95
CA GLY A 149 -8.06 -1.55 7.86
C GLY A 149 -8.62 -2.85 7.26
N CYS A 150 -8.07 -3.31 6.13
CA CYS A 150 -8.36 -4.63 5.56
C CYS A 150 -7.55 -5.74 6.23
#